data_AF-K0IIV3-F1
#
_entry.id   AF-K0IIV3-F1
#
_cell.length_a   1.000
_cell.length_b   1.000
_cell.length_c   1.000
_cell.angle_alpha   90.00
_cell.angle_beta   90.00
_cell.angle_gamma   90.00
#
_symmetry.space_group_name_H-M   'P 1'
#
loop_
_entity.id
_entity.type
_entity.pdbx_description
1 polymer ?
#
loop_
_entity_poly.entity_id
_entity_poly.type
_entity_poly.pdbx_seq_one_letter_code
_entity_poly.pdbx_strand_id
1 'polypeptide(L)'
;MPRSTQIKAAELAGRLAALDVDEGIRIEKKNNDNAGDEKIFVNRNASGMFIVQHGSDFQYLESARQVVSVIKSRFGSKKYTIWAY
;
A
#
# COMPACT_ATOMS: atom_id res chain seq x y z
N MET A 1 -2.78 7.34 -19.09
CA MET A 1 -2.91 7.23 -17.62
C MET A 1 -2.71 5.76 -17.26
N PRO A 2 -1.79 5.39 -16.38
CA PRO A 2 -1.64 3.99 -15.98
C PRO A 2 -2.99 3.50 -15.43
N ARG A 3 -3.41 2.31 -15.85
CA ARG A 3 -4.72 1.74 -15.51
C ARG A 3 -4.70 1.33 -14.04
N SER A 4 -5.12 2.23 -13.17
CA SER A 4 -5.27 1.90 -11.75
C SER A 4 -6.41 0.90 -11.57
N THR A 5 -6.08 -0.31 -11.11
CA THR A 5 -7.10 -1.32 -10.80
C THR A 5 -7.41 -1.28 -9.31
N GLN A 6 -8.69 -1.15 -8.95
CA GLN A 6 -9.11 -1.23 -7.56
C GLN A 6 -9.06 -2.69 -7.10
N ILE A 7 -8.37 -2.96 -6.00
CA ILE A 7 -8.17 -4.32 -5.47
C ILE A 7 -8.87 -4.46 -4.11
N LYS A 8 -9.39 -5.66 -3.83
CA LYS A 8 -9.98 -5.98 -2.52
C LYS A 8 -8.89 -6.08 -1.45
N ALA A 9 -9.21 -5.64 -0.23
CA ALA A 9 -8.30 -5.72 0.92
C ALA A 9 -7.71 -7.12 1.19
N ALA A 10 -8.49 -8.18 0.91
CA ALA A 10 -8.06 -9.57 1.08
C ALA A 10 -6.97 -10.00 0.07
N GLU A 11 -6.92 -9.37 -1.11
CA GLU A 11 -5.99 -9.72 -2.19
C GLU A 11 -4.65 -8.96 -2.08
N LEU A 12 -4.54 -8.00 -1.15
CA LEU A 12 -3.36 -7.17 -0.93
C LEU A 12 -2.07 -7.99 -0.77
N ALA A 13 -2.10 -9.04 0.04
CA ALA A 13 -0.92 -9.86 0.30
C ALA A 13 -0.44 -10.59 -0.97
N GLY A 14 -1.39 -11.07 -1.78
CA GLY A 14 -1.09 -11.71 -3.06
C GLY A 14 -0.54 -10.71 -4.08
N ARG A 15 -1.13 -9.51 -4.16
CA ARG A 15 -0.64 -8.47 -5.07
C ARG A 15 0.75 -7.96 -4.67
N LEU A 16 1.01 -7.78 -3.37
CA LEU A 16 2.35 -7.44 -2.87
C LEU A 16 3.38 -8.52 -3.21
N ALA A 17 3.02 -9.80 -3.09
CA ALA A 17 3.92 -10.89 -3.46
C ALA A 17 4.24 -10.91 -4.97
N ALA A 18 3.28 -10.50 -5.81
CA ALA A 18 3.42 -10.40 -7.25
C ALA A 18 3.93 -9.04 -7.75
N LEU A 19 4.25 -8.10 -6.86
CA LEU A 19 4.62 -6.74 -7.20
C LEU A 19 6.03 -6.72 -7.82
N ASP A 20 6.11 -6.17 -9.03
CA ASP A 20 7.38 -5.94 -9.76
C ASP A 20 7.96 -4.55 -9.43
N VAL A 21 9.18 -4.28 -9.88
CA VAL A 21 9.96 -3.06 -9.58
C VAL A 21 9.38 -1.82 -10.24
N ASP A 22 8.66 -1.98 -11.35
CA ASP A 22 7.97 -0.92 -12.09
C ASP A 22 6.51 -0.74 -11.67
N GLU A 23 5.96 -1.64 -10.86
CA GLU A 23 4.60 -1.57 -10.33
C GLU A 23 4.54 -0.87 -8.96
N GLY A 24 3.35 -0.35 -8.63
CA GLY A 24 3.11 0.29 -7.34
C GLY A 24 1.71 0.06 -6.80
N ILE A 25 1.58 0.03 -5.48
CA ILE A 25 0.30 -0.07 -4.79
C ILE A 25 0.07 1.20 -3.98
N ARG A 26 -1.04 1.89 -4.24
CA ARG A 26 -1.54 2.98 -3.41
C ARG A 26 -2.68 2.47 -2.54
N ILE A 27 -2.60 2.75 -1.25
CA ILE A 27 -3.65 2.47 -0.29
C ILE A 27 -4.12 3.80 0.25
N GLU A 28 -5.41 4.06 0.14
CA GLU A 28 -6.01 5.29 0.61
C GLU A 28 -7.19 5.01 1.52
N LYS A 29 -7.32 5.84 2.54
CA LYS A 29 -8.49 5.87 3.41
C LYS A 29 -9.06 7.27 3.38
N LYS A 30 -10.28 7.38 2.84
CA LYS A 30 -11.08 8.60 2.97
C LYS A 30 -11.50 8.74 4.42
N ASN A 31 -11.04 9.81 5.07
CA ASN A 31 -11.61 10.25 6.33
C ASN A 31 -12.70 11.28 6.00
N ASN A 32 -13.92 11.05 6.49
CA ASN A 32 -15.06 11.93 6.25
C ASN A 32 -15.02 13.24 7.07
N ASP A 33 -14.06 13.40 7.99
CA ASP A 33 -14.09 14.45 9.03
C ASP A 33 -12.97 15.52 8.90
N ASN A 34 -12.73 16.07 7.70
CA ASN A 34 -11.79 17.19 7.46
C ASN A 34 -10.31 16.96 7.86
N ALA A 35 -9.97 15.83 8.47
CA ALA A 35 -8.61 15.34 8.64
C ALA A 35 -8.21 14.59 7.37
N GLY A 36 -7.41 15.23 6.50
CA GLY A 36 -7.14 14.82 5.12
C GLY A 36 -6.91 13.32 4.86
N ASP A 37 -7.14 12.92 3.60
CA ASP A 37 -7.02 11.53 3.15
C ASP A 37 -5.67 10.92 3.52
N GLU A 38 -5.71 9.81 4.26
CA GLU A 38 -4.50 9.07 4.62
C GLU A 38 -4.11 8.18 3.43
N LYS A 39 -2.88 8.37 2.94
CA LYS A 39 -2.36 7.70 1.74
C LYS A 39 -1.04 7.02 2.06
N ILE A 40 -0.94 5.75 1.68
CA ILE A 40 0.29 4.96 1.70
C ILE A 40 0.60 4.51 0.29
N PHE A 41 1.86 4.61 -0.12
CA PHE A 41 2.37 4.04 -1.36
C PHE A 41 3.32 2.89 -1.02
N VAL A 42 3.20 1.80 -1.75
CA VAL A 42 4.05 0.63 -1.60
C VAL A 42 4.59 0.25 -2.96
N ASN A 43 5.92 0.30 -3.10
CA ASN A 43 6.62 -0.14 -4.29
C ASN A 43 7.65 -1.21 -3.92
N ARG A 44 8.26 -1.83 -4.92
CA ARG A 44 9.40 -2.74 -4.73
C ARG A 44 10.64 -2.17 -5.39
N ASN A 45 11.79 -2.25 -4.72
CA ASN A 45 13.06 -1.84 -5.32
C ASN A 45 13.77 -3.01 -6.02
N ALA A 46 14.83 -2.71 -6.78
CA ALA A 46 15.61 -3.70 -7.50
C ALA A 46 16.26 -4.76 -6.59
N SER A 47 16.46 -4.46 -5.31
CA SER A 47 16.96 -5.43 -4.31
C SER A 47 15.85 -6.35 -3.76
N GLY A 48 14.61 -6.19 -4.23
CA GLY A 48 13.46 -6.99 -3.81
C GLY A 48 12.80 -6.54 -2.51
N MET A 49 13.24 -5.42 -1.91
CA MET A 49 12.63 -4.84 -0.70
C MET A 49 11.39 -4.03 -1.05
N PHE A 50 10.41 -4.07 -0.15
CA PHE A 50 9.24 -3.21 -0.19
C PHE A 50 9.57 -1.84 0.41
N ILE A 51 9.25 -0.80 -0.33
CA ILE A 51 9.32 0.59 0.12
C ILE A 51 7.91 1.04 0.44
N VAL A 52 7.62 1.27 1.72
CA VAL A 52 6.35 1.80 2.19
C VAL A 52 6.54 3.29 2.48
N GLN A 53 5.89 4.14 1.71
CA GLN A 53 5.88 5.58 1.90
C GLN A 53 4.56 6.05 2.51
N HIS A 54 4.64 6.83 3.58
CA HIS A 54 3.50 7.49 4.19
C HIS A 54 3.84 8.96 4.43
N GLY A 55 3.27 9.86 3.62
CA GLY A 55 3.66 11.27 3.63
C GLY A 55 5.14 11.43 3.28
N SER A 56 5.91 12.00 4.20
CA SER A 56 7.38 12.15 4.12
C SER A 56 8.17 10.96 4.65
N ASP A 57 7.51 10.00 5.31
CA ASP A 57 8.19 8.90 5.99
C ASP A 57 8.33 7.69 5.04
N PHE A 58 9.51 7.08 5.05
CA PHE A 58 9.81 5.88 4.29
C PHE A 58 10.19 4.73 5.22
N GLN A 59 9.64 3.56 4.98
CA GLN A 59 9.97 2.32 5.65
C GLN A 59 10.38 1.28 4.62
N TYR A 60 11.47 0.56 4.91
CA TYR A 60 11.98 -0.51 4.06
C TYR A 60 11.68 -1.84 4.73
N LEU A 61 10.93 -2.70 4.05
CA LEU A 61 10.44 -3.97 4.58
C LEU A 61 10.86 -5.10 3.65
N GLU A 62 11.23 -6.23 4.21
CA GLU A 62 11.76 -7.37 3.45
C GLU A 62 10.65 -8.32 2.99
N SER A 63 9.44 -8.19 3.52
CA SER A 63 8.35 -9.12 3.23
C SER A 63 6.99 -8.44 3.09
N ALA A 64 6.16 -9.00 2.19
CA ALA A 64 4.77 -8.58 2.03
C ALA A 64 3.95 -8.72 3.33
N ARG A 65 4.31 -9.68 4.20
CA ARG A 65 3.64 -9.86 5.50
C ARG A 65 3.88 -8.68 6.44
N GLN A 66 5.12 -8.16 6.50
CA GLN A 66 5.43 -6.97 7.27
C GLN A 66 4.66 -5.76 6.74
N VAL A 67 4.63 -5.59 5.42
CA VAL A 67 3.86 -4.51 4.76
C VAL A 67 2.38 -4.58 5.17
N VAL A 68 1.75 -5.75 5.06
CA VAL A 68 0.35 -5.94 5.46
C VAL A 68 0.14 -5.65 6.95
N SER A 69 1.08 -6.02 7.81
CA SER A 69 1.02 -5.72 9.25
C SER A 69 1.04 -4.22 9.52
N VAL A 70 1.91 -3.46 8.84
CA VAL A 70 1.99 -2.00 8.94
C VAL A 70 0.68 -1.36 8.48
N ILE A 71 0.16 -1.77 7.32
CA ILE A 71 -1.10 -1.26 6.75
C ILE A 71 -2.27 -1.53 7.71
N LYS A 72 -2.38 -2.76 8.24
CA LYS A 72 -3.43 -3.12 9.21
C LYS A 72 -3.32 -2.35 10.51
N SER A 73 -2.10 -2.20 11.05
CA SER A 73 -1.86 -1.43 12.26
C SER A 73 -2.21 0.04 12.09
N ARG A 74 -2.03 0.58 10.88
CA ARG A 74 -2.25 2.00 10.59
C ARG A 74 -3.71 2.32 10.30
N PHE A 75 -4.29 1.65 9.32
CA PHE A 75 -5.66 1.93 8.88
C PHE A 75 -6.71 1.25 9.77
N GLY A 76 -6.31 0.27 10.59
CA GLY A 76 -7.18 -0.61 11.35
C GLY A 76 -7.95 -1.59 10.46
N SER A 77 -8.98 -2.23 11.02
CA SER A 77 -9.92 -3.09 10.28
C SER A 77 -10.90 -2.30 9.39
N LYS A 78 -10.72 -0.98 9.26
CA LYS A 78 -11.66 -0.10 8.53
C LYS A 78 -11.50 -0.24 7.02
N LYS A 79 -12.55 0.18 6.29
CA LYS A 79 -12.59 0.18 4.81
C LYS A 79 -11.53 1.14 4.25
N TYR A 80 -10.40 0.60 3.80
CA TYR A 80 -9.43 1.28 2.95
C TYR A 80 -9.58 0.79 1.51
N THR A 81 -9.21 1.64 0.56
CA THR A 81 -9.23 1.34 -0.87
C THR A 81 -7.80 1.10 -1.34
N ILE A 82 -7.60 0.04 -2.12
CA ILE A 82 -6.31 -0.29 -2.72
C ILE A 82 -6.38 -0.06 -4.22
N TRP A 83 -5.37 0.56 -4.77
CA TRP A 83 -5.16 0.77 -6.20
C TRP A 83 -3.79 0.19 -6.57
N ALA A 84 -3.73 -0.69 -7.56
CA ALA A 84 -2.46 -1.08 -8.19
C ALA A 84 -2.26 -0.35 -9.50
N TYR A 85 -1.02 0.07 -9.75
CA TYR A 85 -0.54 0.81 -10.91
C TYR A 85 0.53 0.03 -11.64
#